data_AF-A0A061RL63-F1
#
_entry.id   AF-A0A061RL63-F1
#
_cell.length_a   1.000
_cell.length_b   1.000
_cell.length_c   1.000
_cell.angle_alpha   90.00
_cell.angle_beta   90.00
_cell.angle_gamma   90.00
#
_symmetry.space_group_name_H-M   'P 1'
#
loop_
_entity.id
_entity.type
_entity.pdbx_description
1 polymer ?
#
loop_
_entity_poly.entity_id
_entity_poly.type
_entity_poly.pdbx_seq_one_letter_code
_entity_poly.pdbx_strand_id
1 'polypeptide(L)'
;MQAARVCTERLSSGVHDTLVNQLLTKIDGVDSLNNILLIGMTNRKDMLDEALLRPGRLEVHIEIGLPDTKGRQQIFKIHTSKMSENSFLDRDVDLLQLAERTKNFSGAEIEGLVKGAVSFALHRQVDVSDLSKPVDDENLKVTMADFERALQEITPAFGSDKESLLNGIINYSSSFDHLYKSCLTLVNQCANSEKTPLISLLLDGPMGAGTTALAATLGIESRFPFVKIISPDDMVGFSEQAKCAKISKVFDDAYKSAVSLIILDDIERLLEYVSIGPRFSNAVLQALLVLVKRQPPPGRRLMVIGTTSNGDVLSSMDSLQRLLQGPCAEGGGHQDSPRGAEGLPARGGRCSSRTPD
;
A
#
# COMPACT_ATOMS: atom_id res chain seq x y z
N MET A 1 -29.80 -2.93 -8.51
CA MET A 1 -29.29 -1.64 -9.00
C MET A 1 -28.37 -1.91 -10.18
N GLN A 2 -28.79 -1.62 -11.41
CA GLN A 2 -27.90 -1.68 -12.58
C GLN A 2 -26.97 -0.47 -12.54
N ALA A 3 -25.67 -0.69 -12.33
CA ALA A 3 -24.66 0.37 -12.38
C ALA A 3 -24.40 0.73 -13.85
N ALA A 4 -25.09 1.77 -14.34
CA ALA A 4 -24.86 2.27 -15.70
C ALA A 4 -23.62 3.17 -15.72
N ARG A 5 -22.64 2.83 -16.56
CA ARG A 5 -21.43 3.62 -16.80
C ARG A 5 -21.72 4.68 -17.87
N VAL A 6 -22.30 5.80 -17.46
CA VAL A 6 -22.86 6.82 -18.39
C VAL A 6 -21.89 7.96 -18.71
N CYS A 7 -21.06 8.39 -17.75
CA CYS A 7 -20.31 9.65 -17.86
C CYS A 7 -18.79 9.46 -18.00
N THR A 8 -18.31 8.66 -18.96
CA THR A 8 -16.85 8.42 -19.08
C THR A 8 -16.19 9.02 -20.30
N GLU A 9 -15.03 9.65 -20.11
CA GLU A 9 -14.28 10.43 -21.12
C GLU A 9 -13.54 9.63 -22.21
N ARG A 10 -13.59 8.29 -22.27
CA ARG A 10 -12.82 7.52 -23.27
C ARG A 10 -13.54 6.34 -23.93
N LEU A 11 -13.55 6.44 -25.27
CA LEU A 11 -13.62 5.44 -26.37
C LEU A 11 -14.93 5.35 -27.19
N SER A 12 -14.92 6.08 -28.31
CA SER A 12 -15.26 5.59 -29.67
C SER A 12 -16.64 4.97 -29.91
N SER A 13 -17.68 5.47 -29.28
CA SER A 13 -19.03 5.36 -29.86
C SER A 13 -19.74 6.69 -29.68
N GLY A 14 -20.18 7.32 -30.78
CA GLY A 14 -20.87 8.61 -30.73
C GLY A 14 -22.14 8.58 -29.84
N VAL A 15 -22.62 7.39 -29.47
CA VAL A 15 -23.75 7.20 -28.56
C VAL A 15 -23.41 7.66 -27.13
N HIS A 16 -22.22 7.36 -26.60
CA HIS A 16 -21.86 7.74 -25.23
C HIS A 16 -21.77 9.26 -25.07
N ASP A 17 -21.15 9.95 -26.03
CA ASP A 17 -21.03 11.40 -26.02
C ASP A 17 -22.40 12.08 -26.16
N THR A 18 -23.33 11.50 -26.92
CA THR A 18 -24.71 12.03 -27.01
C THR A 18 -25.46 11.91 -25.70
N LEU A 19 -25.25 10.85 -24.92
CA LEU A 19 -25.90 10.66 -23.62
C LEU A 19 -25.36 11.66 -22.57
N VAL A 20 -24.05 11.90 -22.56
CA VAL A 20 -23.44 12.89 -21.65
C VAL A 20 -23.96 14.29 -21.98
N ASN A 21 -23.97 14.68 -23.26
CA ASN A 21 -24.47 15.99 -23.68
C ASN A 21 -25.97 16.16 -23.43
N GLN A 22 -26.77 15.10 -23.58
CA GLN A 22 -28.18 15.13 -23.19
C GLN A 22 -28.36 15.34 -21.69
N LEU A 23 -27.58 14.63 -20.86
CA LEU A 23 -27.61 14.80 -19.41
C LEU A 23 -27.22 16.24 -19.03
N LEU A 24 -26.16 16.78 -19.62
CA LEU A 24 -25.71 18.17 -19.40
C LEU A 24 -26.80 19.19 -19.76
N THR A 25 -27.44 19.01 -20.92
CA THR A 25 -28.53 19.90 -21.37
C THR A 25 -29.74 19.85 -20.42
N LYS A 26 -30.00 18.69 -19.78
CA LYS A 26 -31.08 18.54 -18.80
C LYS A 26 -30.74 19.13 -17.43
N ILE A 27 -29.47 19.12 -17.05
CA ILE A 27 -28.99 19.74 -15.80
C ILE A 27 -29.00 21.26 -15.93
N ASP A 28 -28.46 21.80 -17.04
CA ASP A 28 -28.38 23.24 -17.23
C ASP A 28 -29.75 23.84 -17.57
N GLY A 29 -30.55 23.14 -18.39
CA GLY A 29 -31.88 23.59 -18.81
C GLY A 29 -31.91 24.98 -19.45
N VAL A 30 -33.11 25.46 -19.77
CA VAL A 30 -33.37 26.89 -20.04
C VAL A 30 -33.98 27.55 -18.80
N ASP A 31 -34.75 26.77 -18.03
CA ASP A 31 -35.24 27.11 -16.69
C ASP A 31 -34.48 26.27 -15.66
N SER A 32 -33.86 26.93 -14.67
CA SER A 32 -33.13 26.22 -13.61
C SER A 32 -34.10 25.44 -12.73
N LEU A 33 -33.93 24.12 -12.66
CA LEU A 33 -34.73 23.24 -11.81
C LEU A 33 -34.29 23.39 -10.35
N ASN A 34 -34.80 24.40 -9.65
CA ASN A 34 -34.34 24.78 -8.30
C ASN A 34 -34.68 23.76 -7.17
N ASN A 35 -35.44 22.69 -7.47
CA ASN A 35 -35.94 21.73 -6.48
C ASN A 35 -35.41 20.29 -6.68
N ILE A 36 -34.34 20.11 -7.46
CA ILE A 36 -33.77 18.78 -7.73
C ILE A 36 -32.35 18.73 -7.18
N LEU A 37 -32.07 17.72 -6.33
CA LEU A 37 -30.72 17.40 -5.87
C LEU A 37 -30.20 16.19 -6.65
N LEU A 38 -29.16 16.39 -7.45
CA LEU A 38 -28.48 15.31 -8.16
C LEU A 38 -27.30 14.80 -7.32
N ILE A 39 -27.32 13.52 -6.95
CA ILE A 39 -26.22 12.85 -6.24
C ILE A 39 -25.61 11.79 -7.17
N GLY A 40 -24.34 11.99 -7.53
CA GLY A 40 -23.55 11.02 -8.29
C GLY A 40 -22.59 10.25 -7.37
N MET A 41 -22.49 8.94 -7.57
CA MET A 41 -21.51 8.09 -6.89
C MET A 41 -20.57 7.47 -7.93
N THR A 42 -19.26 7.64 -7.76
CA THR A 42 -18.25 7.03 -8.63
C THR A 42 -17.05 6.55 -7.81
N ASN A 43 -16.49 5.40 -8.22
CA ASN A 43 -15.20 4.92 -7.69
C ASN A 43 -14.01 5.54 -8.44
N ARG A 44 -14.27 6.27 -9.53
CA ARG A 44 -13.27 6.82 -10.45
C ARG A 44 -13.68 8.23 -10.88
N LYS A 45 -13.22 9.24 -10.14
CA LYS A 45 -13.44 10.66 -10.48
C LYS A 45 -12.68 11.05 -11.75
N ASP A 46 -11.49 10.48 -11.94
CA ASP A 46 -10.59 10.67 -13.08
C ASP A 46 -11.21 10.32 -14.44
N MET A 47 -12.26 9.49 -14.44
CA MET A 47 -12.92 9.08 -15.67
C MET A 47 -14.11 9.97 -16.03
N LEU A 48 -14.54 10.87 -15.15
CA LEU A 48 -15.69 11.75 -15.38
C LEU A 48 -15.31 12.88 -16.33
N ASP A 49 -16.27 13.28 -17.17
CA ASP A 49 -16.15 14.47 -18.01
C ASP A 49 -16.00 15.73 -17.15
N GLU A 50 -14.94 16.49 -17.38
CA GLU A 50 -14.66 17.77 -16.70
C GLU A 50 -15.80 18.78 -16.86
N ALA A 51 -16.62 18.68 -17.91
CA ALA A 51 -17.79 19.51 -18.09
C ALA A 51 -18.82 19.31 -16.96
N LEU A 52 -18.98 18.09 -16.44
CA LEU A 52 -19.92 17.81 -15.34
C LEU A 52 -19.43 18.40 -14.00
N LEU A 53 -18.12 18.53 -13.83
CA LEU A 53 -17.48 18.99 -12.58
C LEU A 53 -17.47 20.52 -12.43
N ARG A 54 -17.98 21.26 -13.43
CA ARG A 54 -18.03 22.73 -13.37
C ARG A 54 -19.10 23.24 -12.38
N PRO A 55 -18.86 24.40 -11.76
CA PRO A 55 -19.87 25.06 -10.91
C PRO A 55 -21.21 25.24 -11.64
N GLY A 56 -22.32 24.97 -10.94
CA GLY A 56 -23.69 24.96 -11.50
C GLY A 56 -24.20 23.57 -11.92
N ARG A 57 -23.33 22.54 -11.95
CA ARG A 57 -23.69 21.14 -12.23
C ARG A 57 -23.39 20.27 -11.01
N LEU A 58 -22.34 19.44 -11.05
CA LEU A 58 -21.86 18.69 -9.89
C LEU A 58 -20.83 19.51 -9.13
N GLU A 59 -21.26 20.59 -8.48
CA GLU A 59 -20.36 21.54 -7.80
C GLU A 59 -19.64 20.92 -6.58
N VAL A 60 -20.36 20.16 -5.76
CA VAL A 60 -19.81 19.61 -4.52
C VAL A 60 -19.26 18.21 -4.76
N HIS A 61 -17.97 18.04 -4.51
CA HIS A 61 -17.29 16.75 -4.54
C HIS A 61 -16.89 16.31 -3.14
N ILE A 62 -17.45 15.20 -2.68
CA ILE A 62 -17.13 14.60 -1.38
C ILE A 62 -16.40 13.28 -1.64
N GLU A 63 -15.15 13.20 -1.22
CA GLU A 63 -14.40 11.94 -1.23
C GLU A 63 -14.74 11.14 0.03
N ILE A 64 -15.26 9.93 -0.16
CA ILE A 64 -15.56 9.01 0.95
C ILE A 64 -14.36 8.08 1.11
N GLY A 65 -13.59 8.30 2.17
CA GLY A 65 -12.45 7.46 2.54
C GLY A 65 -12.85 6.20 3.31
N LEU A 66 -11.85 5.40 3.68
CA LEU A 66 -12.04 4.28 4.60
C LEU A 66 -12.41 4.79 6.01
N PRO A 67 -13.26 4.06 6.76
CA PRO A 67 -13.66 4.46 8.09
C PRO A 67 -12.50 4.35 9.10
N ASP A 68 -12.38 5.38 9.95
CA ASP A 68 -11.48 5.38 11.12
C ASP A 68 -11.90 4.33 12.15
N THR A 69 -11.05 4.05 13.16
CA THR A 69 -11.38 3.09 14.23
C THR A 69 -12.70 3.40 14.93
N LYS A 70 -12.99 4.68 15.22
CA LYS A 70 -14.29 5.11 15.78
C LYS A 70 -15.43 4.92 14.78
N GLY A 71 -15.18 5.21 13.49
CA GLY A 71 -16.16 5.00 12.42
C GLY A 71 -16.51 3.52 12.25
N ARG A 72 -15.50 2.63 12.30
CA ARG A 72 -15.69 1.17 12.27
C ARG A 72 -16.52 0.70 13.45
N GLN A 73 -16.24 1.18 14.67
CA GLN A 73 -17.05 0.87 15.85
C GLN A 73 -18.52 1.29 15.67
N GLN A 74 -18.77 2.47 15.07
CA GLN A 74 -20.13 2.92 14.75
C GLN A 74 -20.81 2.02 13.71
N ILE A 75 -20.11 1.62 12.65
CA ILE A 75 -20.62 0.70 11.64
C ILE A 75 -20.96 -0.66 12.26
N PHE A 76 -20.07 -1.21 13.08
CA PHE A 76 -20.34 -2.41 13.87
C PHE A 76 -21.57 -2.24 14.73
N LYS A 77 -21.71 -1.12 15.44
CA LYS A 77 -22.88 -0.84 16.28
C LYS A 77 -24.17 -0.81 15.44
N ILE A 78 -24.18 -0.22 14.25
CA ILE A 78 -25.36 -0.18 13.37
C ILE A 78 -25.78 -1.60 12.95
N HIS A 79 -24.84 -2.42 12.48
CA HIS A 79 -25.15 -3.79 12.04
C HIS A 79 -25.50 -4.73 13.20
N THR A 80 -24.94 -4.50 14.39
CA THR A 80 -25.21 -5.29 15.59
C THR A 80 -26.40 -4.80 16.41
N SER A 81 -26.92 -3.58 16.19
CA SER A 81 -28.07 -3.03 16.95
C SER A 81 -29.30 -3.94 16.86
N LYS A 82 -29.66 -4.37 15.64
CA LYS A 82 -30.79 -5.29 15.43
C LYS A 82 -30.58 -6.66 16.10
N MET A 83 -29.34 -7.14 16.15
CA MET A 83 -29.00 -8.42 16.80
C MET A 83 -29.05 -8.30 18.32
N SER A 84 -28.58 -7.16 18.85
CA SER A 84 -28.62 -6.87 20.28
C SER A 84 -30.04 -6.67 20.80
N GLU A 85 -30.93 -6.01 20.04
CA GLU A 85 -32.35 -5.83 20.40
C GLU A 85 -33.06 -7.18 20.55
N ASN A 86 -32.74 -8.14 19.68
CA ASN A 86 -33.31 -9.49 19.71
C ASN A 86 -32.56 -10.45 20.66
N SER A 87 -31.65 -9.96 21.51
CA SER A 87 -30.82 -10.79 22.41
C SER A 87 -30.01 -11.90 21.71
N PHE A 88 -29.72 -11.71 20.42
CA PHE A 88 -28.98 -12.63 19.55
C PHE A 88 -27.45 -12.47 19.67
N LEU A 89 -26.99 -11.33 20.21
CA LEU A 89 -25.58 -11.05 20.44
C LEU A 89 -25.20 -11.39 21.87
N ASP A 90 -24.11 -12.13 22.07
CA ASP A 90 -23.61 -12.42 23.40
C ASP A 90 -22.95 -11.17 24.04
N ARG A 91 -22.94 -11.12 25.37
CA ARG A 91 -22.29 -10.05 26.16
C ARG A 91 -20.77 -10.06 26.04
N ASP A 92 -20.20 -11.18 25.60
CA ASP A 92 -18.77 -11.37 25.42
C ASP A 92 -18.20 -10.61 24.20
N VAL A 93 -19.05 -10.08 23.33
CA VAL A 93 -18.62 -9.43 22.09
C VAL A 93 -18.23 -7.97 22.35
N ASP A 94 -16.92 -7.68 22.33
CA ASP A 94 -16.40 -6.31 22.39
C ASP A 94 -16.22 -5.71 20.98
N LEU A 95 -17.09 -4.75 20.64
CA LEU A 95 -17.04 -4.02 19.37
C LEU A 95 -15.78 -3.15 19.22
N LEU A 96 -15.20 -2.68 20.33
CA LEU A 96 -14.00 -1.85 20.29
C LEU A 96 -12.79 -2.68 19.88
N GLN A 97 -12.64 -3.88 20.46
CA GLN A 97 -11.60 -4.83 20.08
C GLN A 97 -11.71 -5.25 18.61
N LEU A 98 -12.93 -5.48 18.11
CA LEU A 98 -13.17 -5.80 16.69
C LEU A 98 -12.76 -4.65 15.77
N ALA A 99 -13.07 -3.40 16.14
CA ALA A 99 -12.70 -2.22 15.36
C ALA A 99 -11.18 -2.00 15.27
N GLU A 100 -10.43 -2.38 16.31
CA GLU A 100 -8.96 -2.30 16.31
C GLU A 100 -8.32 -3.39 15.44
N ARG A 101 -8.90 -4.59 15.43
CA ARG A 101 -8.41 -5.72 14.61
C ARG A 101 -8.75 -5.58 13.12
N THR A 102 -9.85 -4.90 12.78
CA THR A 102 -10.33 -4.71 11.39
C THR A 102 -9.75 -3.46 10.71
N LYS A 103 -8.42 -3.31 10.71
CA LYS A 103 -7.77 -2.20 9.99
C LYS A 103 -8.02 -2.31 8.48
N ASN A 104 -8.28 -1.15 7.85
CA ASN A 104 -8.64 -0.99 6.42
C ASN A 104 -9.96 -1.61 5.96
N PHE A 105 -10.80 -2.11 6.86
CA PHE A 105 -12.08 -2.66 6.43
C PHE A 105 -13.00 -1.54 5.95
N SER A 106 -13.59 -1.73 4.78
CA SER A 106 -14.70 -0.95 4.25
C SER A 106 -16.01 -1.32 4.96
N GLY A 107 -17.04 -0.48 4.82
CA GLY A 107 -18.35 -0.77 5.40
C GLY A 107 -18.93 -2.10 4.92
N ALA A 108 -18.70 -2.47 3.66
CA ALA A 108 -19.16 -3.73 3.08
C ALA A 108 -18.43 -4.95 3.68
N GLU A 109 -17.14 -4.84 3.96
CA GLU A 109 -16.36 -5.92 4.59
C GLU A 109 -16.75 -6.11 6.06
N ILE A 110 -17.06 -5.02 6.78
CA ILE A 110 -17.60 -5.09 8.14
C ILE A 110 -18.97 -5.78 8.15
N GLU A 111 -19.84 -5.44 7.20
CA GLU A 111 -21.12 -6.13 7.02
C GLU A 111 -20.92 -7.61 6.71
N GLY A 112 -19.98 -7.92 5.82
CA GLY A 112 -19.57 -9.28 5.50
C GLY A 112 -19.09 -10.04 6.73
N LEU A 113 -18.29 -9.41 7.58
CA LEU A 113 -17.77 -10.01 8.82
C LEU A 113 -18.90 -10.36 9.79
N VAL A 114 -19.85 -9.44 9.98
CA VAL A 114 -21.02 -9.68 10.83
C VAL A 114 -21.87 -10.83 10.26
N LYS A 115 -22.09 -10.87 8.95
CA LYS A 115 -22.83 -11.97 8.29
C LYS A 115 -22.10 -13.31 8.40
N GLY A 116 -20.78 -13.32 8.24
CA GLY A 116 -19.93 -14.50 8.43
C GLY A 116 -20.04 -15.04 9.85
N ALA A 117 -19.94 -14.18 10.86
CA ALA A 117 -20.10 -14.57 12.26
C ALA A 117 -21.48 -15.19 12.55
N VAL A 118 -22.56 -14.63 11.98
CA VAL A 118 -23.91 -15.23 12.07
C VAL A 118 -23.94 -16.60 11.41
N SER A 119 -23.32 -16.75 10.24
CA SER A 119 -23.24 -18.05 9.54
C SER A 119 -22.50 -19.09 10.37
N PHE A 120 -21.41 -18.73 11.04
CA PHE A 120 -20.68 -19.63 11.93
C PHE A 120 -21.48 -20.00 13.19
N ALA A 121 -22.20 -19.03 13.77
CA ALA A 121 -23.08 -19.30 14.90
C ALA A 121 -24.20 -20.29 14.52
N LEU A 122 -24.83 -20.09 13.35
CA LEU A 122 -25.82 -21.02 12.79
C LEU A 122 -25.23 -22.40 12.54
N HIS A 123 -24.04 -22.48 11.94
CA HIS A 123 -23.38 -23.75 11.66
C HIS A 123 -22.97 -24.50 12.95
N ARG A 124 -22.75 -23.80 14.07
CA ARG A 124 -22.50 -24.45 15.37
C ARG A 124 -23.76 -25.11 15.93
N GLN A 125 -24.94 -24.52 15.70
CA GLN A 125 -26.21 -25.00 16.22
C GLN A 125 -26.82 -26.11 15.34
N VAL A 126 -26.46 -26.14 14.05
CA VAL A 126 -26.90 -27.18 13.10
C VAL A 126 -25.92 -28.35 13.14
N ASP A 127 -26.29 -29.41 13.87
CA ASP A 127 -25.59 -30.69 13.83
C ASP A 127 -25.72 -31.32 12.43
N VAL A 128 -24.60 -31.46 11.71
CA VAL A 128 -24.55 -32.10 10.37
C VAL A 128 -25.07 -33.54 10.39
N SER A 129 -25.04 -34.18 11.56
CA SER A 129 -25.54 -35.54 11.79
C SER A 129 -27.05 -35.63 12.03
N ASP A 130 -27.75 -34.53 12.36
CA ASP A 130 -29.15 -34.59 12.77
C ASP A 130 -29.92 -33.31 12.42
N LEU A 131 -30.28 -33.17 11.13
CA LEU A 131 -31.07 -32.03 10.58
C LEU A 131 -32.52 -31.95 11.11
N SER A 132 -32.93 -32.87 11.97
CA SER A 132 -34.33 -33.03 12.42
C SER A 132 -34.65 -32.30 13.73
N LYS A 133 -33.64 -31.83 14.46
CA LYS A 133 -33.84 -31.06 15.69
C LYS A 133 -34.29 -29.63 15.36
N PRO A 134 -35.36 -29.11 15.98
CA PRO A 134 -35.69 -27.70 15.87
C PRO A 134 -34.52 -26.89 16.45
N VAL A 135 -34.12 -25.84 15.74
CA VAL A 135 -33.12 -24.90 16.25
C VAL A 135 -33.75 -24.20 17.45
N ASP A 136 -33.13 -24.33 18.62
CA ASP A 136 -33.52 -23.56 19.80
C ASP A 136 -33.15 -22.08 19.55
N ASP A 137 -34.12 -21.32 19.02
CA ASP A 137 -34.00 -19.88 18.71
C ASP A 137 -33.59 -19.07 19.96
N GLU A 138 -33.95 -19.53 21.16
CA GLU A 138 -33.64 -18.83 22.42
C GLU A 138 -32.15 -18.93 22.81
N ASN A 139 -31.41 -19.90 22.26
CA ASN A 139 -30.01 -20.16 22.62
C ASN A 139 -29.02 -19.86 21.50
N LEU A 140 -29.50 -19.40 20.34
CA LEU A 140 -28.66 -19.02 19.22
C LEU A 140 -28.07 -17.63 19.48
N LYS A 141 -26.87 -17.62 20.07
CA LYS A 141 -26.10 -16.40 20.33
C LYS A 141 -24.81 -16.37 19.52
N VAL A 142 -24.52 -15.22 18.93
CA VAL A 142 -23.24 -14.97 18.27
C VAL A 142 -22.21 -14.61 19.32
N THR A 143 -21.15 -15.42 19.39
CA THR A 143 -20.07 -15.27 20.36
C THR A 143 -18.85 -14.61 19.73
N MET A 144 -17.90 -14.15 20.57
CA MET A 144 -16.65 -13.57 20.06
C MET A 144 -15.84 -14.57 19.22
N ALA A 145 -15.91 -15.87 19.54
CA ALA A 145 -15.23 -16.91 18.78
C ALA A 145 -15.73 -17.02 17.33
N ASP A 146 -17.01 -16.73 17.09
CA ASP A 146 -17.59 -16.74 15.73
C ASP A 146 -17.05 -15.57 14.89
N PHE A 147 -16.86 -14.41 15.51
CA PHE A 147 -16.18 -13.27 14.88
C PHE A 147 -14.71 -13.56 14.60
N GLU A 148 -14.01 -14.26 15.50
CA GLU A 148 -12.61 -14.63 15.26
C GLU A 148 -12.44 -15.60 14.08
N ARG A 149 -13.38 -16.55 13.92
CA ARG A 149 -13.41 -17.42 12.74
C ARG A 149 -13.72 -16.63 11.46
N ALA A 150 -14.68 -15.72 11.52
CA ALA A 150 -15.02 -14.86 10.38
C ALA A 150 -13.85 -13.95 9.96
N LEU A 151 -13.03 -13.48 10.90
CA LEU A 151 -11.83 -12.70 10.62
C LEU A 151 -10.74 -13.48 9.89
N GLN A 152 -10.72 -14.81 9.99
CA GLN A 152 -9.77 -15.67 9.26
C GLN A 152 -10.18 -15.85 7.80
N GLU A 153 -11.49 -15.89 7.52
CA GLU A 153 -12.02 -16.08 6.17
C GLU A 153 -12.08 -14.76 5.38
N ILE A 154 -12.47 -13.66 6.05
CA ILE A 154 -12.72 -12.38 5.39
C ILE A 154 -11.44 -11.55 5.43
N THR A 155 -10.75 -11.51 4.29
CA THR A 155 -9.60 -10.64 4.07
C THR A 155 -10.05 -9.27 3.55
N PRO A 156 -9.38 -8.18 3.96
CA PRO A 156 -9.66 -6.87 3.39
C PRO A 156 -9.21 -6.85 1.93
N ALA A 157 -10.06 -6.36 1.03
CA ALA A 157 -9.69 -6.08 -0.35
C ALA A 157 -8.59 -5.00 -0.44
N PHE A 158 -8.43 -4.20 0.63
CA PHE A 158 -7.47 -3.12 0.70
C PHE A 158 -6.25 -3.45 1.59
N GLY A 159 -5.14 -3.76 0.93
CA GLY A 159 -3.80 -3.47 1.48
C GLY A 159 -3.21 -4.43 2.50
N SER A 160 -3.54 -5.72 2.51
CA SER A 160 -2.75 -6.65 3.33
C SER A 160 -2.71 -8.09 2.80
N ASP A 161 -1.79 -8.37 1.87
CA ASP A 161 -1.32 -9.74 1.64
C ASP A 161 -0.34 -10.08 2.79
N LYS A 162 -0.89 -10.44 3.96
CA LYS A 162 -0.08 -10.81 5.13
C LYS A 162 0.62 -12.16 4.97
N GLU A 163 0.15 -13.00 4.04
CA GLU A 163 0.51 -14.42 3.99
C GLU A 163 1.87 -14.71 3.32
N SER A 164 2.44 -13.78 2.55
CA SER A 164 3.71 -14.04 1.85
C SER A 164 4.98 -13.66 2.61
N LEU A 165 4.87 -13.20 3.86
CA LEU A 165 6.01 -12.61 4.57
C LEU A 165 6.77 -13.66 5.40
N LEU A 166 7.65 -14.35 4.68
CA LEU A 166 8.87 -15.08 5.03
C LEU A 166 9.22 -15.19 6.54
N ASN A 167 9.34 -16.44 7.02
CA ASN A 167 10.16 -17.08 8.08
C ASN A 167 10.92 -16.28 9.18
N GLY A 168 10.61 -15.02 9.45
CA GLY A 168 11.31 -14.18 10.41
C GLY A 168 12.74 -13.82 9.99
N ILE A 169 13.30 -12.82 10.68
CA ILE A 169 14.68 -12.36 10.49
C ILE A 169 15.50 -12.77 11.68
N ILE A 170 16.66 -13.37 11.42
CA ILE A 170 17.64 -13.71 12.47
C ILE A 170 18.63 -12.56 12.57
N ASN A 171 18.80 -12.02 13.78
CA ASN A 171 19.83 -11.04 14.04
C ASN A 171 21.20 -11.74 14.11
N TYR A 172 22.01 -11.59 13.06
CA TYR A 172 23.28 -12.31 12.90
C TYR A 172 24.52 -11.46 13.20
N SER A 173 24.40 -10.13 13.29
CA SER A 173 25.54 -9.24 13.53
C SER A 173 25.14 -7.92 14.20
N SER A 174 26.09 -7.28 14.88
CA SER A 174 25.90 -5.95 15.46
C SER A 174 25.65 -4.88 14.38
N SER A 175 26.30 -4.98 13.22
CA SER A 175 26.05 -4.10 12.07
C SER A 175 24.61 -4.22 11.58
N PHE A 176 24.06 -5.44 11.54
CA PHE A 176 22.66 -5.67 11.19
C PHE A 176 21.72 -5.08 12.24
N ASP A 177 22.00 -5.23 13.54
CA ASP A 177 21.21 -4.62 14.62
C ASP A 177 21.15 -3.09 14.52
N HIS A 178 22.29 -2.44 14.20
CA HIS A 178 22.33 -1.00 13.97
C HIS A 178 21.52 -0.57 12.74
N LEU A 179 21.63 -1.32 11.63
CA LEU A 179 20.85 -1.05 10.42
C LEU A 179 19.35 -1.21 10.68
N TYR A 180 18.97 -2.28 11.38
CA TYR A 180 17.59 -2.56 11.78
C TYR A 180 16.99 -1.45 12.63
N LYS A 181 17.70 -1.02 13.68
CA LYS A 181 17.28 0.09 14.54
C LYS A 181 17.16 1.42 13.78
N SER A 182 18.05 1.65 12.83
CA SER A 182 18.00 2.85 11.97
C SER A 182 16.76 2.83 11.09
N CYS A 183 16.43 1.69 10.48
CA CYS A 183 15.21 1.53 9.68
C CYS A 183 13.94 1.74 10.53
N LEU A 184 13.88 1.16 11.73
CA LEU A 184 12.76 1.39 12.66
C LEU A 184 12.62 2.87 13.06
N THR A 185 13.74 3.58 13.22
CA THR A 185 13.72 5.02 13.51
C THR A 185 13.10 5.79 12.35
N LEU A 186 13.41 5.44 11.10
CA LEU A 186 12.79 6.05 9.91
C LEU A 186 11.30 5.72 9.79
N VAL A 187 10.90 4.49 10.09
CA VAL A 187 9.48 4.10 10.15
C VAL A 187 8.74 4.96 11.19
N ASN A 188 9.30 5.11 12.39
CA ASN A 188 8.73 5.95 13.44
C ASN A 188 8.71 7.43 13.05
N GLN A 189 9.71 7.90 12.30
CA GLN A 189 9.73 9.26 11.76
C GLN A 189 8.60 9.46 10.74
N CYS A 190 8.38 8.52 9.81
CA CYS A 190 7.26 8.58 8.88
C CYS A 190 5.91 8.53 9.62
N ALA A 191 5.84 7.79 10.73
CA ALA A 191 4.62 7.65 11.52
C ALA A 191 4.28 8.88 12.35
N ASN A 192 5.26 9.70 12.78
CA ASN A 192 5.05 10.77 13.76
C ASN A 192 5.41 12.18 13.25
N SER A 193 6.23 12.31 12.21
CA SER A 193 6.69 13.59 11.70
C SER A 193 5.65 14.25 10.79
N GLU A 194 5.31 15.51 11.06
CA GLU A 194 4.47 16.33 10.18
C GLU A 194 5.28 17.03 9.08
N LYS A 195 6.59 17.23 9.30
CA LYS A 195 7.46 17.95 8.36
C LYS A 195 7.94 17.11 7.19
N THR A 196 7.96 15.78 7.36
CA THR A 196 8.47 14.83 6.37
C THR A 196 7.36 13.82 6.03
N PRO A 197 6.35 14.22 5.23
CA PRO A 197 5.22 13.35 4.88
C PRO A 197 5.61 12.23 3.92
N LEU A 198 6.79 12.32 3.29
CA LEU A 198 7.35 11.33 2.38
C LEU A 198 8.75 10.96 2.86
N ILE A 199 9.00 9.67 3.07
CA ILE A 199 10.32 9.12 3.37
C ILE A 199 10.62 8.00 2.39
N SER A 200 11.78 8.08 1.75
CA SER A 200 12.26 7.05 0.85
C SER A 200 13.54 6.42 1.41
N LEU A 201 13.64 5.11 1.30
CA LEU A 201 14.76 4.31 1.77
C LEU A 201 15.16 3.32 0.66
N LEU A 202 16.44 3.21 0.36
CA LEU A 202 16.99 2.12 -0.48
C LEU A 202 17.77 1.14 0.40
N LEU A 203 17.45 -0.13 0.27
CA LEU A 203 18.22 -1.24 0.82
C LEU A 203 19.03 -1.87 -0.32
N ASP A 204 20.34 -1.68 -0.26
CA ASP A 204 21.32 -2.25 -1.20
C ASP A 204 22.10 -3.37 -0.51
N GLY A 205 22.29 -4.48 -1.21
CA GLY A 205 23.06 -5.61 -0.75
C GLY A 205 23.07 -6.74 -1.78
N PRO A 206 24.07 -7.63 -1.77
CA PRO A 206 24.17 -8.69 -2.78
C PRO A 206 22.96 -9.62 -2.77
N MET A 207 22.67 -10.25 -3.92
CA MET A 207 21.60 -11.26 -4.03
C MET A 207 21.71 -12.29 -2.89
N GLY A 208 20.59 -12.54 -2.21
CA GLY A 208 20.53 -13.47 -1.09
C GLY A 208 20.90 -12.88 0.29
N ALA A 209 21.25 -11.60 0.38
CA ALA A 209 21.49 -10.92 1.66
C ALA A 209 20.21 -10.69 2.51
N GLY A 210 19.03 -10.95 1.94
CA GLY A 210 17.75 -10.81 2.65
C GLY A 210 17.22 -9.38 2.72
N THR A 211 17.61 -8.48 1.81
CA THR A 211 17.10 -7.10 1.73
C THR A 211 15.59 -7.06 1.53
N THR A 212 15.04 -7.90 0.66
CA THR A 212 13.58 -8.10 0.48
C THR A 212 12.91 -8.57 1.77
N ALA A 213 13.51 -9.55 2.46
CA ALA A 213 12.98 -10.06 3.72
C ALA A 213 12.99 -8.96 4.80
N LEU A 214 14.05 -8.15 4.85
CA LEU A 214 14.14 -6.98 5.74
C LEU A 214 13.05 -5.94 5.47
N ALA A 215 12.85 -5.56 4.20
CA ALA A 215 11.79 -4.62 3.82
C ALA A 215 10.40 -5.16 4.23
N ALA A 216 10.15 -6.44 3.96
CA ALA A 216 8.95 -7.15 4.36
C ALA A 216 8.70 -7.12 5.87
N THR A 217 9.70 -7.47 6.68
CA THR A 217 9.60 -7.47 8.14
C THR A 217 9.35 -6.07 8.70
N LEU A 218 10.04 -5.05 8.16
CA LEU A 218 9.78 -3.65 8.51
C LEU A 218 8.34 -3.25 8.19
N GLY A 219 7.79 -3.75 7.06
CA GLY A 219 6.39 -3.55 6.70
C GLY A 219 5.43 -4.11 7.75
N ILE A 220 5.64 -5.33 8.24
CA ILE A 220 4.82 -5.92 9.31
C ILE A 220 4.96 -5.12 10.61
N GLU A 221 6.19 -4.85 11.04
CA GLU A 221 6.46 -4.21 12.33
C GLU A 221 6.00 -2.76 12.37
N SER A 222 5.96 -2.08 11.23
CA SER A 222 5.43 -0.71 11.13
C SER A 222 3.99 -0.60 11.64
N ARG A 223 3.20 -1.69 11.54
CA ARG A 223 1.76 -1.72 11.82
C ARG A 223 0.98 -0.62 11.09
N PHE A 224 1.52 -0.13 9.98
CA PHE A 224 0.85 0.86 9.15
C PHE A 224 -0.45 0.28 8.62
N PRO A 225 -1.51 1.10 8.49
CA PRO A 225 -2.76 0.63 7.95
C PRO A 225 -2.55 -0.02 6.58
N PHE A 226 -1.85 0.64 5.66
CA PHE A 226 -1.61 0.11 4.31
C PHE A 226 -0.15 -0.29 4.11
N VAL A 227 0.09 -1.55 3.78
CA VAL A 227 1.41 -2.08 3.41
C VAL A 227 1.26 -2.88 2.12
N LYS A 228 1.99 -2.50 1.07
CA LYS A 228 1.95 -3.23 -0.20
C LYS A 228 3.33 -3.45 -0.77
N ILE A 229 3.60 -4.69 -1.16
CA ILE A 229 4.81 -5.09 -1.88
C ILE A 229 4.48 -5.08 -3.37
N ILE A 230 5.38 -4.48 -4.15
CA ILE A 230 5.38 -4.49 -5.60
C ILE A 230 6.54 -5.39 -5.99
N SER A 231 6.23 -6.66 -6.25
CA SER A 231 7.21 -7.64 -6.75
C SER A 231 7.14 -7.74 -8.27
N PRO A 232 8.29 -7.92 -8.95
CA PRO A 232 8.32 -8.28 -10.37
C PRO A 232 7.54 -9.56 -10.69
N ASP A 233 7.42 -10.47 -9.74
CA ASP A 233 6.76 -11.78 -9.95
C ASP A 233 5.25 -11.61 -10.22
N ASP A 234 4.61 -10.61 -9.62
CA ASP A 234 3.20 -10.26 -9.87
C ASP A 234 2.97 -9.59 -11.24
N MET A 235 4.05 -9.21 -11.93
CA MET A 235 4.03 -8.43 -13.17
C MET A 235 4.60 -9.20 -14.36
N VAL A 236 4.81 -10.51 -14.22
CA VAL A 236 5.32 -11.36 -15.30
C VAL A 236 4.34 -11.35 -16.47
N GLY A 237 4.86 -11.07 -17.68
CA GLY A 237 4.07 -11.02 -18.91
C GLY A 237 3.32 -9.71 -19.14
N PHE A 238 3.46 -8.70 -18.26
CA PHE A 238 2.84 -7.39 -18.45
C PHE A 238 3.64 -6.55 -19.46
N SER A 239 2.94 -5.78 -20.29
CA SER A 239 3.58 -4.73 -21.09
C SER A 239 4.08 -3.60 -20.19
N GLU A 240 5.01 -2.78 -20.69
CA GLU A 240 5.54 -1.61 -19.96
C GLU A 240 4.41 -0.69 -19.47
N GLN A 241 3.40 -0.44 -20.31
CA GLN A 241 2.25 0.41 -19.94
C GLN A 241 1.41 -0.24 -18.84
N ALA A 242 1.23 -1.56 -18.88
CA ALA A 242 0.49 -2.28 -17.85
C ALA A 242 1.23 -2.27 -16.51
N LYS A 243 2.57 -2.40 -16.51
CA LYS A 243 3.41 -2.24 -15.32
C LYS A 243 3.27 -0.83 -14.75
N CYS A 244 3.43 0.20 -15.57
CA CYS A 244 3.27 1.59 -15.14
C CYS A 244 1.88 1.85 -14.53
N ALA A 245 0.82 1.34 -15.17
CA ALA A 245 -0.54 1.48 -14.67
C ALA A 245 -0.76 0.76 -13.33
N LYS A 246 -0.18 -0.44 -13.17
CA LYS A 246 -0.25 -1.22 -11.92
C LYS A 246 0.50 -0.50 -10.79
N ILE A 247 1.73 -0.04 -11.02
CA ILE A 247 2.52 0.71 -10.04
C ILE A 247 1.77 1.99 -9.65
N SER A 248 1.30 2.77 -10.63
CA SER A 248 0.55 4.01 -10.37
C SER A 248 -0.70 3.76 -9.52
N LYS A 249 -1.45 2.68 -9.84
CA LYS A 249 -2.63 2.28 -9.05
C LYS A 249 -2.27 1.98 -7.59
N VAL A 250 -1.15 1.29 -7.34
CA VAL A 250 -0.71 0.99 -5.96
C VAL A 250 -0.37 2.27 -5.20
N PHE A 251 0.30 3.23 -5.83
CA PHE A 251 0.56 4.54 -5.22
C PHE A 251 -0.73 5.33 -4.95
N ASP A 252 -1.67 5.35 -5.91
CA ASP A 252 -2.96 6.02 -5.73
C ASP A 252 -3.79 5.38 -4.61
N ASP A 253 -3.73 4.05 -4.45
CA ASP A 253 -4.32 3.35 -3.31
C ASP A 253 -3.58 3.72 -2.01
N ALA A 254 -2.25 3.78 -2.01
CA ALA A 254 -1.49 4.18 -0.83
C ALA A 254 -1.84 5.62 -0.34
N TYR A 255 -2.21 6.52 -1.25
CA TYR A 255 -2.69 7.87 -0.94
C TYR A 255 -4.11 7.92 -0.36
N LYS A 256 -4.86 6.81 -0.28
CA LYS A 256 -6.16 6.78 0.41
C LYS A 256 -5.99 6.58 1.90
N SER A 257 -4.93 5.87 2.30
CA SER A 257 -4.60 5.58 3.69
C SER A 257 -3.97 6.79 4.40
N ALA A 258 -4.18 6.89 5.72
CA ALA A 258 -3.56 7.93 6.55
C ALA A 258 -2.02 7.76 6.63
N VAL A 259 -1.56 6.52 6.78
CA VAL A 259 -0.15 6.16 6.75
C VAL A 259 -0.01 4.91 5.87
N SER A 260 0.95 4.93 4.95
CA SER A 260 1.18 3.84 4.00
C SER A 260 2.66 3.54 3.84
N LEU A 261 2.97 2.27 3.58
CA LEU A 261 4.31 1.81 3.24
C LEU A 261 4.26 0.97 1.96
N ILE A 262 5.04 1.40 0.97
CA ILE A 262 5.19 0.70 -0.31
C ILE A 262 6.60 0.11 -0.34
N ILE A 263 6.69 -1.18 -0.65
CA ILE A 263 7.96 -1.86 -0.88
C ILE A 263 8.07 -2.12 -2.38
N LEU A 264 9.09 -1.53 -3.01
CA LEU A 264 9.50 -1.81 -4.38
C LEU A 264 10.58 -2.89 -4.31
N ASP A 265 10.21 -4.12 -4.63
CA ASP A 265 11.13 -5.24 -4.56
C ASP A 265 11.92 -5.37 -5.88
N ASP A 266 13.23 -5.60 -5.77
CA ASP A 266 14.14 -5.89 -6.87
C ASP A 266 13.99 -4.90 -8.04
N ILE A 267 14.32 -3.63 -7.76
CA ILE A 267 14.08 -2.50 -8.68
C ILE A 267 14.70 -2.75 -10.07
N GLU A 268 15.88 -3.36 -10.14
CA GLU A 268 16.51 -3.72 -11.41
C GLU A 268 15.64 -4.65 -12.26
N ARG A 269 14.93 -5.60 -11.65
CA ARG A 269 14.06 -6.55 -12.34
C ARG A 269 12.72 -5.92 -12.69
N LEU A 270 12.20 -4.99 -11.89
CA LEU A 270 11.07 -4.14 -12.28
C LEU A 270 11.37 -3.31 -13.54
N LEU A 271 12.60 -2.80 -13.63
CA LEU A 271 13.09 -2.03 -14.78
C LEU A 271 13.50 -2.92 -15.98
N GLU A 272 13.44 -4.24 -15.85
CA GLU A 272 13.95 -5.21 -16.84
C GLU A 272 15.41 -4.91 -17.24
N TYR A 273 16.22 -4.51 -16.27
CA TYR A 273 17.61 -4.15 -16.51
C TYR A 273 18.43 -5.35 -16.96
N VAL A 274 19.18 -5.17 -18.04
CA VAL A 274 20.15 -6.17 -18.55
C VAL A 274 21.52 -5.51 -18.65
N SER A 275 22.52 -6.13 -18.04
CA SER A 275 23.91 -5.63 -17.98
C SER A 275 24.66 -5.70 -19.31
N ILE A 276 24.24 -6.59 -20.23
CA ILE A 276 24.84 -6.74 -21.56
C ILE A 276 24.25 -5.71 -22.51
N GLY A 277 24.91 -4.55 -22.60
CA GLY A 277 24.42 -3.37 -23.31
C GLY A 277 23.25 -2.77 -22.54
N PRO A 278 23.47 -1.77 -21.66
CA PRO A 278 22.52 -1.37 -20.61
C PRO A 278 21.17 -1.04 -21.21
N ARG A 279 20.26 -2.00 -21.16
CA ARG A 279 18.87 -1.91 -21.63
C ARG A 279 17.98 -1.97 -20.40
N PHE A 280 17.00 -1.08 -20.37
CA PHE A 280 16.00 -1.00 -19.32
C PHE A 280 14.73 -0.36 -19.89
N SER A 281 13.62 -0.60 -19.22
CA SER A 281 12.35 0.06 -19.55
C SER A 281 12.38 1.52 -19.08
N ASN A 282 12.59 2.46 -20.01
CA ASN A 282 12.57 3.89 -19.70
C ASN A 282 11.17 4.35 -19.23
N ALA A 283 10.10 3.74 -19.73
CA ALA A 283 8.74 4.08 -19.32
C ALA A 283 8.53 3.81 -17.81
N VAL A 284 8.95 2.63 -17.34
CA VAL A 284 8.85 2.26 -15.92
C VAL A 284 9.78 3.11 -15.05
N LEU A 285 11.00 3.39 -15.53
CA LEU A 285 11.94 4.27 -14.83
C LEU A 285 11.36 5.66 -14.59
N GLN A 286 10.84 6.31 -15.63
CA GLN A 286 10.26 7.65 -15.51
C GLN A 286 9.02 7.64 -14.60
N ALA A 287 8.17 6.60 -14.69
CA ALA A 287 7.03 6.46 -13.81
C ALA A 287 7.47 6.36 -12.34
N LEU A 288 8.47 5.54 -12.02
CA LEU A 288 9.01 5.41 -10.66
C LEU A 288 9.62 6.72 -10.17
N LEU A 289 10.41 7.42 -10.99
CA LEU A 289 11.01 8.71 -10.63
C LEU A 289 9.96 9.77 -10.27
N VAL A 290 8.82 9.78 -10.97
CA VAL A 290 7.71 10.69 -10.67
C VAL A 290 6.98 10.26 -9.39
N LEU A 291 6.66 8.98 -9.25
CA LEU A 291 5.88 8.47 -8.13
C LEU A 291 6.63 8.55 -6.79
N VAL A 292 7.93 8.26 -6.77
CA VAL A 292 8.74 8.37 -5.54
C VAL A 292 8.98 9.83 -5.14
N LYS A 293 8.82 10.82 -6.04
CA LYS A 293 8.86 12.26 -5.70
C LYS A 293 7.51 12.83 -5.28
N ARG A 294 6.42 12.18 -5.67
CA ARG A 294 5.07 12.73 -5.53
C ARG A 294 4.68 12.76 -4.05
N GLN A 295 4.55 13.97 -3.51
CA GLN A 295 4.12 14.15 -2.13
C GLN A 295 2.69 13.65 -1.93
N PRO A 296 2.40 12.96 -0.81
CA PRO A 296 1.05 12.55 -0.49
C PRO A 296 0.16 13.78 -0.19
N PRO A 297 -1.17 13.66 -0.33
CA PRO A 297 -2.12 14.70 0.05
C PRO A 297 -1.95 15.14 1.52
N PRO A 298 -2.38 16.36 1.89
CA PRO A 298 -2.24 16.86 3.26
C PRO A 298 -2.91 15.91 4.27
N GLY A 299 -2.23 15.68 5.39
CA GLY A 299 -2.68 14.75 6.44
C GLY A 299 -2.37 13.28 6.19
N ARG A 300 -1.73 12.94 5.06
CA ARG A 300 -1.32 11.56 4.74
C ARG A 300 0.19 11.42 4.66
N ARG A 301 0.68 10.22 4.98
CA ARG A 301 2.12 9.92 5.09
C ARG A 301 2.46 8.66 4.30
N LEU A 302 3.56 8.72 3.56
CA LEU A 302 4.01 7.64 2.69
C LEU A 302 5.48 7.32 2.97
N MET A 303 5.76 6.04 3.22
CA MET A 303 7.11 5.49 3.20
C MET A 303 7.30 4.62 1.97
N VAL A 304 8.41 4.79 1.25
CA VAL A 304 8.79 3.95 0.12
C VAL A 304 10.10 3.26 0.44
N ILE A 305 10.13 1.93 0.43
CA ILE A 305 11.35 1.13 0.57
C ILE A 305 11.65 0.50 -0.78
N GLY A 306 12.81 0.78 -1.34
CA GLY A 306 13.35 0.08 -2.50
C GLY A 306 14.34 -0.99 -2.08
N THR A 307 14.33 -2.15 -2.73
CA THR A 307 15.42 -3.13 -2.62
C THR A 307 16.14 -3.26 -3.96
N THR A 308 17.45 -3.44 -3.88
CA THR A 308 18.29 -3.72 -5.03
C THR A 308 19.38 -4.70 -4.65
N SER A 309 19.75 -5.54 -5.61
CA SER A 309 20.88 -6.46 -5.52
C SER A 309 22.16 -5.90 -6.15
N ASN A 310 22.06 -4.76 -6.85
CA ASN A 310 23.14 -4.17 -7.62
C ASN A 310 23.11 -2.63 -7.56
N GLY A 311 23.76 -2.07 -6.53
CA GLY A 311 23.91 -0.62 -6.37
C GLY A 311 24.55 0.11 -7.56
N ASP A 312 25.40 -0.56 -8.35
CA ASP A 312 26.07 0.05 -9.51
C ASP A 312 25.10 0.39 -10.65
N VAL A 313 23.96 -0.31 -10.73
CA VAL A 313 22.91 -0.01 -11.72
C VAL A 313 22.25 1.31 -11.41
N LEU A 314 22.01 1.59 -10.13
CA LEU A 314 21.37 2.82 -9.68
C LEU A 314 22.32 4.03 -9.69
N SER A 315 23.63 3.81 -9.54
CA SER A 315 24.63 4.87 -9.64
C SER A 315 24.83 5.37 -11.06
N SER A 316 24.65 4.50 -12.07
CA SER A 316 24.55 4.93 -13.48
C SER A 316 23.26 5.72 -13.77
N MET A 317 22.25 5.60 -12.92
CA MET A 317 20.96 6.27 -12.99
C MET A 317 20.84 7.32 -11.87
N ASP A 318 21.77 8.28 -11.86
CA ASP A 318 22.00 9.40 -10.91
C ASP A 318 20.74 9.98 -10.19
N SER A 319 19.59 9.96 -10.85
CA SER A 319 18.31 10.47 -10.35
C SER A 319 17.57 9.57 -9.35
N LEU A 320 17.79 8.24 -9.34
CA LEU A 320 17.11 7.31 -8.41
C LEU A 320 17.90 7.14 -7.10
N GLN A 321 19.23 7.08 -7.18
CA GLN A 321 20.08 6.85 -6.01
C GLN A 321 20.01 8.01 -5.02
N ARG A 322 20.16 9.26 -5.48
CA ARG A 322 20.03 10.47 -4.63
C ARG A 322 18.64 10.69 -4.04
N LEU A 323 17.68 9.88 -4.45
CA LEU A 323 16.27 10.08 -4.19
C LEU A 323 15.72 9.08 -3.18
N LEU A 324 16.23 7.86 -3.23
CA LEU A 324 15.97 6.84 -2.21
C LEU A 324 16.97 6.91 -1.05
N GLN A 325 18.14 7.50 -1.25
CA GLN A 325 19.02 7.93 -0.15
C GLN A 325 18.60 9.34 0.26
N GLY A 326 17.81 9.45 1.34
CA GLY A 326 17.64 10.74 2.03
C GLY A 326 19.00 11.35 2.44
N PRO A 327 19.04 12.59 2.97
CA PRO A 327 20.27 13.40 3.10
C PRO A 327 21.33 12.90 4.10
N CYS A 328 21.32 11.63 4.51
CA CYS A 328 22.32 11.04 5.38
C CYS A 328 22.68 9.62 4.91
N ALA A 329 23.80 9.47 4.20
CA ALA A 329 24.79 8.39 4.36
C ALA A 329 25.78 8.35 3.17
N GLU A 330 26.59 9.39 3.00
CA GLU A 330 27.93 9.18 2.42
C GLU A 330 28.82 8.56 3.50
N GLY A 331 28.63 7.26 3.72
CA GLY A 331 29.59 6.42 4.42
C GLY A 331 30.63 5.96 3.41
N GLY A 332 31.83 6.54 3.51
CA GLY A 332 32.91 6.39 2.53
C GLY A 332 33.22 4.94 2.13
N GLY A 333 33.32 4.76 0.82
CA GLY A 333 33.74 3.52 0.18
C GLY A 333 34.30 3.77 -1.22
N HIS A 334 34.95 4.91 -1.47
CA HIS A 334 35.85 5.06 -2.61
C HIS A 334 37.19 4.42 -2.20
N GLN A 335 37.36 3.12 -2.47
CA GLN A 335 38.68 2.52 -2.53
C GLN A 335 39.08 2.40 -4.00
N ASP A 336 39.83 3.41 -4.43
CA ASP A 336 40.76 3.33 -5.53
C ASP A 336 41.54 2.02 -5.44
N SER A 337 41.47 1.21 -6.48
CA SER A 337 42.33 0.04 -6.64
C SER A 337 43.69 0.49 -7.21
N PRO A 338 44.84 0.30 -6.52
CA PRO A 338 46.12 0.36 -7.18
C PRO A 338 46.50 -1.03 -7.69
N ARG A 339 46.86 -1.06 -8.97
CA ARG A 339 47.44 -2.20 -9.68
C ARG A 339 48.63 -2.77 -8.89
N GLY A 340 48.67 -4.10 -8.83
CA GLY A 340 49.72 -4.86 -8.18
C GLY A 340 51.11 -4.58 -8.75
N ALA A 341 52.05 -4.34 -7.84
CA ALA A 341 53.47 -4.50 -8.06
C ALA A 341 54.01 -5.38 -6.92
N GLU A 342 54.04 -6.69 -7.15
CA GLU A 342 54.83 -7.62 -6.35
C GLU A 342 56.27 -7.62 -6.84
N GLY A 343 57.20 -7.57 -5.88
CA GLY A 343 58.52 -8.18 -6.04
C GLY A 343 59.70 -7.26 -5.79
N LEU A 344 60.21 -7.24 -4.55
CA LEU A 344 61.65 -7.38 -4.25
C LEU A 344 61.89 -7.53 -2.74
N PRO A 345 62.75 -8.48 -2.29
CA PRO A 345 62.99 -8.73 -0.88
C PRO A 345 64.15 -7.88 -0.31
N ALA A 346 64.17 -7.86 1.02
CA ALA A 346 65.06 -7.12 1.91
C ALA A 346 66.57 -7.25 1.65
N ARG A 347 67.30 -6.14 1.87
CA ARG A 347 68.45 -6.04 2.81
C ARG A 347 69.14 -4.66 2.73
N GLY A 348 69.44 -4.09 3.90
CA GLY A 348 70.71 -3.41 4.14
C GLY A 348 70.72 -1.86 4.16
N GLY A 349 70.65 -1.30 5.36
CA GLY A 349 71.76 -0.49 5.87
C GLY A 349 71.82 1.02 5.57
N ARG A 350 71.81 1.76 6.70
CA ARG A 350 72.50 3.04 7.00
C ARG A 350 71.75 4.35 6.82
N CYS A 351 71.59 4.97 7.99
CA CYS A 351 71.52 6.39 8.29
C CYS A 351 72.42 7.28 7.42
N SER A 352 71.93 8.44 7.00
CA SER A 352 72.47 9.74 7.46
C SER A 352 71.70 10.95 6.88
N SER A 353 71.35 11.85 7.80
CA SER A 353 71.18 13.31 7.72
C SER A 353 71.29 14.03 6.35
N ARG A 354 70.34 14.96 6.08
CA ARG A 354 70.52 16.42 6.23
C ARG A 354 69.26 17.18 5.78
N THR A 355 69.01 18.27 6.50
CA THR A 355 67.97 19.30 6.36
C THR A 355 68.16 20.21 5.14
N PRO A 356 67.15 21.02 4.78
CA PRO A 356 67.03 21.68 3.49
C PRO A 356 67.67 23.08 3.47
N ASP A 357 67.91 23.58 2.27
CA ASP A 357 67.84 25.00 1.93
C ASP A 357 66.82 25.18 0.81
#